data_AF-A0A935T0J4-F1
#
_entry.id   AF-A0A935T0J4-F1
#
_cell.length_a   1.000
_cell.length_b   1.000
_cell.length_c   1.000
_cell.angle_alpha   90.00
_cell.angle_beta   90.00
_cell.angle_gamma   90.00
#
_symmetry.space_group_name_H-M   'P 1'
#
loop_
_entity.id
_entity.type
_entity.pdbx_description
1 polymer ?
#
loop_
_entity_poly.entity_id
_entity_poly.type
_entity_poly.pdbx_seq_one_letter_code
_entity_poly.pdbx_strand_id
1 'polypeptide(L)'
;MSDDARTTVRALLAASGIAPTAAEVEAMIQGYPALRAAADALYADAIARHAPTFLPTDAIDGTDGILATRSTDGPAASRAAR
;
A
#
# COMPACT_ATOMS: atom_id res chain seq x y z
N MET A 1 -26.02 6.42 14.07
CA MET A 1 -24.58 6.51 13.74
C MET A 1 -23.68 6.00 14.87
N SER A 2 -24.00 6.18 16.17
CA SER A 2 -23.13 5.73 17.28
C SER A 2 -23.00 4.21 17.48
N ASP A 3 -23.94 3.40 16.99
CA ASP A 3 -23.89 1.92 17.14
C ASP A 3 -22.88 1.25 16.20
N ASP A 4 -22.57 1.90 15.08
CA ASP A 4 -21.63 1.39 14.09
C ASP A 4 -20.17 1.50 14.57
N ALA A 5 -19.83 2.63 15.20
CA ALA A 5 -18.53 2.84 15.83
C ALA A 5 -18.26 1.81 16.94
N ARG A 6 -19.26 1.55 17.79
CA ARG A 6 -19.15 0.55 18.86
C ARG A 6 -18.90 -0.85 18.32
N THR A 7 -19.67 -1.25 17.32
CA THR A 7 -19.54 -2.58 16.70
C THR A 7 -18.17 -2.73 16.06
N THR A 8 -17.70 -1.71 15.34
CA THR A 8 -16.41 -1.74 14.64
C THR A 8 -15.23 -1.76 15.59
N VAL A 9 -15.22 -0.93 16.63
CA VAL A 9 -14.13 -0.93 17.62
C VAL A 9 -14.04 -2.28 18.33
N ARG A 10 -15.18 -2.88 18.71
CA ARG A 10 -15.17 -4.22 19.33
C ARG A 10 -14.64 -5.30 18.37
N ALA A 11 -15.00 -5.25 17.09
CA ALA A 11 -14.48 -6.17 16.09
C ALA A 11 -12.96 -6.03 15.90
N LEU A 12 -12.45 -4.80 15.87
CA LEU A 12 -11.02 -4.52 15.76
C LEU A 12 -10.24 -5.03 16.99
N LEU A 13 -10.77 -4.78 18.18
CA LEU A 13 -10.16 -5.29 19.42
C LEU A 13 -10.12 -6.82 19.44
N ALA A 14 -11.23 -7.46 19.08
CA ALA A 14 -11.29 -8.93 18.96
C ALA A 14 -10.26 -9.46 17.94
N ALA A 15 -10.11 -8.81 16.79
CA ALA A 15 -9.15 -9.21 15.75
C ALA A 15 -7.69 -9.02 16.19
N SER A 16 -7.40 -7.98 16.96
CA SER A 16 -6.05 -7.72 17.49
C SER A 16 -5.66 -8.62 18.67
N GLY A 17 -6.60 -9.34 19.28
CA GLY A 17 -6.36 -10.21 20.43
C GLY A 17 -6.00 -9.47 21.72
N ILE A 18 -6.18 -8.14 21.76
CA ILE A 18 -5.95 -7.35 22.97
C ILE A 18 -7.26 -7.19 23.75
N ALA A 19 -7.14 -7.12 25.08
CA ALA A 19 -8.28 -6.94 25.99
C ALA A 19 -8.10 -5.65 26.81
N PRO A 20 -8.49 -4.49 26.26
CA PRO A 20 -8.45 -3.24 27.00
C PRO A 20 -9.51 -3.21 28.10
N THR A 21 -9.31 -2.33 29.07
CA THR A 21 -10.31 -2.02 30.09
C THR A 21 -11.55 -1.38 29.48
N ALA A 22 -12.68 -1.45 30.19
CA ALA A 22 -13.94 -0.86 29.71
C ALA A 22 -13.82 0.66 29.44
N ALA A 23 -13.03 1.38 30.25
CA ALA A 23 -12.79 2.81 30.07
C ALA A 23 -12.04 3.11 28.76
N GLU A 24 -11.04 2.29 28.42
CA GLU A 24 -10.30 2.41 27.17
C GLU A 24 -11.17 2.10 25.96
N VAL A 25 -12.03 1.07 26.05
CA VAL A 25 -12.98 0.75 24.98
C VAL A 25 -13.92 1.91 24.71
N GLU A 26 -14.49 2.54 25.74
CA GLU A 26 -15.37 3.70 25.55
C GLU A 26 -14.63 4.91 24.98
N ALA A 27 -13.39 5.18 25.42
CA ALA A 27 -12.56 6.22 24.83
C ALA A 27 -12.28 5.97 23.34
N MET A 28 -12.01 4.73 22.96
CA MET A 28 -11.81 4.34 21.56
C MET A 28 -13.09 4.50 20.73
N ILE A 29 -14.26 4.11 21.27
CA ILE A 29 -15.56 4.29 20.60
C ILE A 29 -15.83 5.78 20.34
N GLN A 30 -15.54 6.64 21.31
CA GLN A 30 -15.71 8.09 21.17
C GLN A 30 -14.74 8.69 20.15
N GLY A 31 -13.50 8.21 20.10
CA GLY A 31 -12.48 8.68 19.15
C GLY A 31 -12.60 8.13 17.73
N TYR A 32 -13.27 6.99 17.55
CA TYR A 32 -13.33 6.27 16.28
C TYR A 32 -13.87 7.10 15.10
N PRO A 33 -14.93 7.92 15.23
CA PRO A 33 -15.42 8.72 14.11
C PRO A 33 -14.38 9.71 13.56
N ALA A 34 -13.62 10.36 14.44
CA ALA A 34 -12.56 11.28 14.03
C ALA A 34 -11.40 10.54 13.34
N LEU A 35 -11.02 9.38 13.87
CA LEU A 35 -10.03 8.51 13.24
C LEU A 35 -10.48 8.05 11.84
N ARG A 36 -11.75 7.62 11.71
CA ARG A 36 -12.31 7.16 10.44
C ARG A 36 -12.29 8.28 9.40
N ALA A 37 -12.71 9.50 9.78
CA ALA A 37 -12.67 10.66 8.91
C ALA A 37 -11.25 11.03 8.47
N ALA A 38 -10.27 10.96 9.38
CA ALA A 38 -8.86 11.18 9.04
C ALA A 38 -8.32 10.12 8.07
N ALA A 39 -8.70 8.85 8.27
CA ALA A 39 -8.35 7.76 7.36
C ALA A 39 -9.00 7.92 5.98
N ASP A 40 -10.27 8.34 5.92
CA ASP A 40 -10.94 8.64 4.65
C ASP A 40 -10.27 9.79 3.90
N ALA A 41 -9.84 10.84 4.61
CA ALA A 41 -9.16 11.97 4.01
C ALA A 41 -7.84 11.59 3.32
N LEU A 42 -7.15 10.53 3.77
CA LEU A 42 -5.93 10.04 3.09
C LEU A 42 -6.20 9.56 1.66
N TYR A 43 -7.43 9.09 1.38
CA TYR A 43 -7.82 8.49 0.10
C TYR A 43 -8.76 9.36 -0.73
N ALA A 44 -9.11 10.56 -0.25
CA ALA A 44 -10.22 11.33 -0.81
C ALA A 44 -9.93 12.09 -2.12
N ASP A 45 -8.69 12.42 -2.50
CA ASP A 45 -8.47 12.99 -3.85
C ASP A 45 -7.01 13.07 -4.39
N ALA A 46 -5.97 13.15 -3.55
CA ALA A 46 -4.64 13.56 -4.04
C ALA A 46 -3.53 12.47 -4.04
N ILE A 47 -3.70 11.37 -3.30
CA ILE A 47 -2.60 10.45 -2.95
C ILE A 47 -2.73 9.07 -3.65
N ALA A 48 -3.71 8.87 -4.53
CA ALA A 48 -3.81 7.66 -5.36
C ALA A 48 -2.64 7.49 -6.36
N ARG A 49 -1.71 8.45 -6.42
CA ARG A 49 -0.54 8.45 -7.32
C ARG A 49 0.73 7.84 -6.73
N HIS A 50 0.74 7.47 -5.45
CA HIS A 50 1.94 6.89 -4.86
C HIS A 50 1.87 5.35 -4.91
N ALA A 51 2.87 4.78 -5.57
CA ALA A 51 3.22 3.36 -5.51
C ALA A 51 3.21 2.88 -4.05
N PRO A 52 2.89 1.60 -3.78
CA PRO A 52 2.83 1.09 -2.42
C PRO A 52 4.11 1.45 -1.66
N THR A 53 3.97 2.08 -0.49
CA THR A 53 5.10 2.37 0.42
C THR A 53 5.87 1.10 0.77
N PHE A 54 5.21 -0.06 0.68
CA PHE A 54 5.83 -1.36 0.82
C PHE A 54 6.35 -1.86 -0.53
N LEU A 55 7.66 -1.70 -0.75
CA LEU A 55 8.40 -2.52 -1.71
C LEU A 55 8.57 -3.91 -1.10
N PRO A 56 8.18 -5.01 -1.78
CA PRO A 56 8.60 -6.34 -1.36
C PRO A 56 10.13 -6.36 -1.26
N THR A 57 10.67 -6.73 -0.10
CA THR A 57 12.11 -6.83 0.14
C THR A 57 12.78 -7.84 -0.82
N ASP A 58 11.98 -8.71 -1.45
CA ASP A 58 12.42 -9.71 -2.43
C ASP A 58 12.59 -9.16 -3.86
N ALA A 59 12.30 -7.86 -4.11
CA ALA A 59 12.50 -7.25 -5.43
C ALA A 59 13.97 -6.92 -5.75
N ILE A 60 14.91 -7.26 -4.87
CA ILE A 60 16.36 -7.11 -5.07
C ILE A 60 17.02 -8.48 -5.25
N ASP A 61 16.51 -9.30 -6.17
CA ASP A 61 17.35 -10.30 -6.83
C ASP A 61 16.79 -10.64 -8.20
N GLY A 62 17.19 -9.86 -9.20
CA GLY A 62 16.64 -9.96 -10.55
C GLY A 62 17.23 -8.91 -11.48
N THR A 63 18.54 -8.78 -11.45
CA THR A 63 19.35 -8.12 -12.48
C THR A 63 19.02 -8.76 -13.82
N ASP A 64 18.07 -8.22 -14.58
CA ASP A 64 18.06 -8.25 -16.04
C ASP A 64 16.85 -7.51 -16.63
N GLY A 65 17.13 -6.44 -17.40
CA GLY A 65 16.32 -6.16 -18.57
C GLY A 65 15.69 -4.77 -18.74
N ILE A 66 16.02 -3.73 -17.97
CA ILE A 66 15.52 -2.37 -18.24
C ILE A 66 16.67 -1.36 -18.33
N LEU A 67 17.34 -1.38 -19.49
CA LEU A 67 18.05 -0.30 -20.20
C LEU A 67 19.38 -0.80 -20.80
N ALA A 68 19.35 -1.20 -22.06
CA ALA A 68 20.54 -1.10 -22.93
C ALA A 68 20.09 -0.56 -24.30
N THR A 69 20.22 0.77 -24.39
CA THR A 69 20.42 1.58 -25.59
C THR A 69 20.71 0.79 -26.87
N ARG A 70 19.74 0.67 -27.78
CA ARG A 70 20.04 0.34 -29.19
C ARG A 70 20.43 1.63 -29.91
N SER A 71 21.67 2.07 -29.67
CA SER A 71 22.41 3.01 -30.49
C SER A 71 23.84 2.50 -30.57
N THR A 72 24.24 2.01 -31.75
CA THR A 72 25.53 2.25 -32.39
C THR A 72 25.64 1.44 -33.69
N ASP A 73 26.00 2.16 -34.74
CA ASP A 73 26.49 1.74 -36.06
C ASP A 73 27.53 0.60 -36.05
N GLY A 74 27.41 -0.28 -37.06
CA GLY A 74 28.42 -1.08 -37.83
C GLY A 74 29.59 -1.82 -37.14
N PRO A 75 30.35 -2.72 -37.84
CA PRO A 75 30.37 -2.99 -39.29
C PRO A 75 30.41 -4.49 -39.74
N ALA A 76 30.23 -4.65 -41.06
CA ALA A 76 30.82 -5.64 -41.98
C ALA A 76 30.48 -7.17 -41.92
N ALA A 77 29.82 -7.58 -43.02
CA ALA A 77 30.23 -8.63 -43.98
C ALA A 77 29.59 -10.04 -43.94
N SER A 78 29.02 -10.37 -45.12
CA SER A 78 28.95 -11.67 -45.80
C SER A 78 27.90 -12.70 -45.37
N ARG A 79 26.87 -12.89 -46.22
CA ARG A 79 26.78 -14.08 -47.12
C ARG A 79 25.57 -14.00 -48.10
N ALA A 80 25.92 -13.93 -49.38
CA ALA A 80 25.30 -14.47 -50.60
C ALA A 80 23.82 -14.92 -50.69
N ALA A 81 23.26 -14.63 -51.87
CA ALA A 81 22.28 -15.39 -52.67
C ALA A 81 20.79 -15.04 -52.54
N ARG A 82 20.31 -14.12 -53.39
CA ARG A 82 19.65 -14.45 -54.67
C ARG A 82 19.30 -13.18 -55.45
#